data_AF-A0A1E3PLH9-F1
#
_entry.id   AF-A0A1E3PLH9-F1
#
_cell.length_a   1.000
_cell.length_b   1.000
_cell.length_c   1.000
_cell.angle_alpha   90.00
_cell.angle_beta   90.00
_cell.angle_gamma   90.00
#
_symmetry.space_group_name_H-M   'P 1'
#
loop_
_entity.id
_entity.type
_entity.pdbx_description
1 polymer ?
#
loop_
_entity_poly.entity_id
_entity_poly.type
_entity_poly.pdbx_seq_one_letter_code
_entity_poly.pdbx_strand_id
1 'polypeptide(L)'
;MQSQFISGAFSNVAQGLSGHYRQAMMQYWQDTINNIEHEDHEFKVHQLPLARIKKVMKSDEDVRMISAEAPILFAKGCDIFITELTMRAWIHAEENKRRTLQRSDIACALQKSDMFDFLIDIVPREEA
;
A
#
# COMPACT_ATOMS: atom_id res chain seq x y z
N MET A 1 0.42 -7.38 21.71
CA MET A 1 0.68 -6.63 20.46
C MET A 1 0.24 -7.42 19.22
N GLN A 2 0.68 -8.66 18.99
CA GLN A 2 0.18 -9.47 17.85
C GLN A 2 -1.35 -9.65 17.80
N SER A 3 -2.05 -9.68 18.95
CA SER A 3 -3.51 -9.81 18.98
C SER A 3 -4.27 -8.55 18.52
N GLN A 4 -3.65 -7.35 18.54
CA GLN A 4 -4.30 -6.10 18.12
C GLN A 4 -4.44 -5.99 16.60
N PHE A 5 -3.59 -6.68 15.82
CA PHE A 5 -3.68 -6.68 14.36
C PHE A 5 -4.73 -7.65 13.81
N ILE A 6 -5.28 -8.53 14.65
CA ILE A 6 -6.17 -9.61 14.20
C ILE A 6 -7.65 -9.19 14.21
N SER A 7 -8.00 -8.09 14.90
CA SER A 7 -9.36 -7.54 14.94
C SER A 7 -9.35 -6.01 15.04
N GLY A 8 -10.23 -5.32 14.30
CA GLY A 8 -10.40 -3.86 14.38
C GLY A 8 -9.69 -3.09 13.25
N ALA A 9 -9.09 -1.95 13.58
CA ALA A 9 -8.53 -0.98 12.61
C ALA A 9 -7.43 -1.54 11.70
N PHE A 10 -6.79 -2.64 12.08
CA PHE A 10 -5.68 -3.25 11.35
C PHE A 10 -6.05 -4.56 10.62
N SER A 11 -7.35 -4.88 10.52
CA SER A 11 -7.81 -6.11 9.86
C SER A 11 -7.30 -6.27 8.42
N ASN A 12 -7.17 -5.18 7.67
CA ASN A 12 -6.69 -5.17 6.29
C ASN A 12 -5.24 -5.66 6.14
N VAL A 13 -4.38 -5.40 7.14
CA VAL A 13 -2.95 -5.74 7.12
C VAL A 13 -2.74 -7.23 6.82
N ALA A 14 -3.58 -8.08 7.39
CA ALA A 14 -3.44 -9.52 7.29
C ALA A 14 -4.47 -10.20 6.37
N GLN A 15 -5.38 -9.43 5.78
CA GLN A 15 -6.44 -9.95 4.93
C GLN A 15 -5.86 -10.61 3.67
N GLY A 16 -6.33 -11.82 3.36
CA GLY A 16 -5.86 -12.59 2.20
C GLY A 16 -4.47 -13.21 2.32
N LEU A 17 -3.77 -13.02 3.45
CA LEU A 17 -2.42 -13.54 3.70
C LEU A 17 -2.42 -14.69 4.70
N SER A 18 -1.52 -15.65 4.50
CA SER A 18 -1.34 -16.83 5.36
C SER A 18 0.14 -17.10 5.65
N GLY A 19 0.41 -17.98 6.63
CA GLY A 19 1.75 -18.46 6.95
C GLY A 19 2.77 -17.35 7.24
N HIS A 20 3.98 -17.50 6.71
CA HIS A 20 5.06 -16.54 6.91
C HIS A 20 4.81 -15.18 6.21
N TYR A 21 4.06 -15.15 5.11
CA TYR A 21 3.70 -13.90 4.42
C TYR A 21 2.84 -13.00 5.31
N ARG A 22 1.90 -13.59 6.05
CA ARG A 22 1.12 -12.86 7.06
C ARG A 22 2.02 -12.27 8.15
N GLN A 23 2.99 -13.03 8.64
CA GLN A 23 3.93 -12.57 9.67
C GLN A 23 4.83 -11.44 9.16
N ALA A 24 5.35 -11.57 7.95
CA ALA A 24 6.17 -10.54 7.31
C ALA A 24 5.40 -9.22 7.12
N MET A 25 4.14 -9.30 6.69
CA MET A 25 3.30 -8.11 6.51
C MET A 25 2.97 -7.44 7.85
N MET A 26 2.65 -8.21 8.88
CA MET A 26 2.41 -7.66 10.23
C MET A 26 3.68 -7.00 10.79
N GLN A 27 4.85 -7.59 10.58
CA GLN A 27 6.13 -7.02 11.01
C GLN A 27 6.41 -5.70 10.30
N TYR A 28 6.25 -5.67 8.97
CA TYR A 28 6.40 -4.45 8.17
C TYR A 28 5.51 -3.30 8.70
N TRP A 29 4.25 -3.59 8.98
CA TRP A 29 3.32 -2.58 9.52
C TRP A 29 3.67 -2.14 10.94
N GLN A 30 4.10 -3.06 11.80
CA GLN A 30 4.57 -2.72 13.14
C GLN A 30 5.77 -1.78 13.08
N ASP A 31 6.77 -2.08 12.24
CA ASP A 31 7.95 -1.25 12.05
C ASP A 31 7.56 0.11 11.45
N THR A 32 6.65 0.12 10.48
CA THR A 32 6.14 1.36 9.87
C THR A 32 5.46 2.26 10.90
N ILE A 33 4.60 1.70 11.76
CA ILE A 33 3.93 2.45 12.84
C ILE A 33 4.95 2.97 13.84
N ASN A 34 5.88 2.12 14.28
CA ASN A 34 6.93 2.52 15.22
C ASN A 34 7.74 3.70 14.67
N ASN A 35 8.12 3.66 13.39
CA ASN A 35 8.87 4.74 12.76
C ASN A 35 8.04 6.03 12.70
N ILE A 36 6.74 5.94 12.36
CA ILE A 36 5.84 7.10 12.35
C ILE A 36 5.69 7.72 13.75
N GLU A 37 5.65 6.92 14.80
CA GLU A 37 5.44 7.41 16.16
C GLU A 37 6.70 7.95 16.85
N HIS A 38 7.88 7.39 16.53
CA HIS A 38 9.09 7.59 17.36
C HIS A 38 10.26 8.26 16.64
N GLU A 39 10.25 8.38 15.31
CA GLU A 39 11.33 9.06 14.58
C GLU A 39 11.11 10.57 14.48
N ASP A 40 12.22 11.33 14.43
CA ASP A 40 12.19 12.76 14.08
C ASP A 40 11.92 12.91 12.57
N HIS A 41 10.71 13.36 12.23
CA HIS A 41 10.26 13.44 10.84
C HIS A 41 10.73 14.72 10.15
N GLU A 42 11.63 14.59 9.18
CA GLU A 42 11.97 15.69 8.28
C GLU A 42 10.99 15.78 7.10
N PHE A 43 9.91 16.55 7.27
CA PHE A 43 8.83 16.74 6.27
C PHE A 43 9.23 17.49 4.99
N LYS A 44 10.53 17.64 4.72
CA LYS A 44 11.05 18.26 3.49
C LYS A 44 11.55 17.23 2.49
N VAL A 45 11.87 16.01 2.94
CA VAL A 45 12.44 14.95 2.12
C VAL A 45 11.44 13.81 2.03
N HIS A 46 10.91 13.59 0.83
CA HIS A 46 9.96 12.53 0.56
C HIS A 46 10.40 11.74 -0.67
N GLN A 47 10.14 10.43 -0.68
CA GLN A 47 10.38 9.57 -1.85
C GLN A 47 9.58 10.04 -3.07
N LEU A 48 8.40 10.61 -2.84
CA LEU A 48 7.49 11.09 -3.87
C LEU A 48 7.45 12.63 -3.90
N PRO A 49 7.59 13.27 -5.08
CA PRO A 49 7.58 14.72 -5.18
C PRO A 49 6.19 15.31 -4.89
N LEU A 50 6.08 16.14 -3.85
CA LEU A 50 4.82 16.74 -3.39
C LEU A 50 4.06 17.50 -4.49
N ALA A 51 4.79 18.16 -5.40
CA ALA A 51 4.19 18.88 -6.53
C ALA A 51 3.43 17.95 -7.49
N ARG A 52 3.90 16.71 -7.68
CA ARG A 52 3.21 15.71 -8.52
C ARG A 52 1.99 15.14 -7.83
N ILE A 53 2.08 14.88 -6.52
CA ILE A 53 0.94 14.46 -5.70
C ILE A 53 -0.16 15.53 -5.78
N LYS A 54 0.19 16.80 -5.53
CA LYS A 54 -0.74 17.93 -5.64
C LYS A 54 -1.35 18.05 -7.04
N LYS A 55 -0.58 17.77 -8.11
CA LYS A 55 -1.09 17.78 -9.48
C LYS A 55 -2.13 16.68 -9.72
N VAL A 56 -1.93 15.47 -9.20
CA VAL A 56 -2.92 14.38 -9.28
C VAL A 56 -4.17 14.75 -8.47
N MET A 57 -4.03 15.27 -7.25
CA MET A 57 -5.19 15.74 -6.48
C MET A 57 -6.00 16.84 -7.20
N LYS A 58 -5.34 17.65 -8.03
CA LYS A 58 -5.95 18.73 -8.82
C LYS A 58 -6.51 18.30 -10.17
N SER A 59 -6.40 17.02 -10.55
CA SER A 59 -7.08 16.54 -11.76
C SER A 59 -8.58 16.38 -11.56
N ASP A 60 -9.03 16.32 -10.31
CA ASP A 60 -10.43 16.42 -9.94
C ASP A 60 -10.86 17.90 -9.96
N GLU A 61 -11.85 18.21 -10.81
CA GLU A 61 -12.34 19.58 -11.05
C GLU A 61 -12.98 20.21 -9.80
N ASP A 62 -13.48 19.39 -8.86
CA ASP A 62 -14.11 19.86 -7.63
C ASP A 62 -13.09 20.30 -6.55
N VAL A 63 -11.81 19.97 -6.73
CA VAL A 63 -10.76 20.27 -5.74
C VAL A 63 -10.24 21.71 -5.90
N ARG A 64 -10.69 22.62 -5.04
CA ARG A 64 -10.29 24.06 -5.08
C ARG A 64 -9.01 24.40 -4.32
N MET A 65 -8.91 24.02 -3.05
CA MET A 65 -7.73 24.30 -2.22
C MET A 65 -7.23 22.99 -1.62
N ILE A 66 -5.91 22.90 -1.43
CA ILE A 66 -5.26 21.72 -0.86
C ILE A 66 -4.37 22.22 0.27
N SER A 67 -4.65 21.75 1.50
CA SER A 67 -3.78 22.00 2.66
C SER A 67 -2.37 21.49 2.39
N ALA A 68 -1.35 22.15 2.95
CA ALA A 68 0.03 21.69 2.84
C ALA A 68 0.25 20.29 3.46
N GLU A 69 -0.56 19.92 4.45
CA GLU A 69 -0.49 18.63 5.14
C GLU A 69 -0.94 17.47 4.25
N ALA A 70 -1.91 17.68 3.36
CA ALA A 70 -2.50 16.59 2.58
C ALA A 70 -1.50 15.92 1.62
N PRO A 71 -0.70 16.66 0.82
CA PRO A 71 0.36 16.05 0.01
C PRO A 71 1.42 15.32 0.82
N ILE A 72 1.73 15.78 2.03
CA ILE A 72 2.71 15.14 2.93
C ILE A 72 2.18 13.78 3.40
N LEU A 73 0.92 13.74 3.84
CA LEU A 73 0.25 12.49 4.22
C LEU A 73 0.15 11.52 3.05
N PHE A 74 -0.23 12.01 1.86
CA PHE A 74 -0.24 11.17 0.65
C PHE A 74 1.14 10.66 0.27
N ALA A 75 2.20 11.46 0.43
CA ALA A 75 3.54 10.99 0.13
C ALA A 75 3.91 9.76 0.98
N LYS A 76 3.63 9.80 2.29
CA LYS A 76 3.89 8.66 3.18
C LYS A 76 2.90 7.51 2.94
N GLY A 77 1.62 7.80 2.76
CA GLY A 77 0.60 6.78 2.50
C GLY A 77 0.83 6.04 1.19
N CYS A 78 1.23 6.74 0.13
CA CYS A 78 1.56 6.13 -1.16
C CYS A 78 2.84 5.29 -1.08
N ASP A 79 3.85 5.72 -0.31
CA ASP A 79 5.04 4.91 -0.04
C ASP A 79 4.65 3.56 0.58
N ILE A 80 3.85 3.60 1.64
CA ILE A 80 3.34 2.39 2.32
C ILE A 80 2.49 1.52 1.38
N PHE A 81 1.57 2.14 0.64
CA PHE A 81 0.70 1.44 -0.31
C PHE A 81 1.50 0.72 -1.40
N ILE A 82 2.50 1.38 -1.99
CA ILE A 82 3.34 0.80 -3.04
C ILE A 82 4.16 -0.36 -2.46
N THR A 83 4.78 -0.19 -1.29
CA THR A 83 5.55 -1.26 -0.65
C THR A 83 4.68 -2.47 -0.33
N GLU A 84 3.53 -2.27 0.33
CA GLU A 84 2.63 -3.37 0.67
C GLU A 84 2.12 -4.11 -0.57
N LEU A 85 1.60 -3.38 -1.57
CA LEU A 85 1.08 -4.00 -2.78
C LEU A 85 2.18 -4.77 -3.53
N THR A 86 3.41 -4.24 -3.55
CA THR A 86 4.57 -4.92 -4.14
C THR A 86 4.92 -6.18 -3.37
N MET A 87 4.93 -6.15 -2.03
CA MET A 87 5.15 -7.34 -1.20
C MET A 87 4.08 -8.40 -1.45
N ARG A 88 2.80 -8.02 -1.56
CA ARG A 88 1.69 -8.94 -1.88
C ARG A 88 1.82 -9.54 -3.28
N ALA A 89 2.15 -8.73 -4.28
CA ALA A 89 2.36 -9.20 -5.64
C ALA A 89 3.58 -10.13 -5.73
N TRP A 90 4.65 -9.86 -4.99
CA TRP A 90 5.86 -10.67 -4.99
C TRP A 90 5.60 -12.13 -4.57
N ILE A 91 4.63 -12.37 -3.68
CA ILE A 91 4.19 -13.72 -3.29
C ILE A 91 3.86 -14.55 -4.54
N HIS A 92 3.10 -13.99 -5.49
CA HIS A 92 2.72 -14.69 -6.70
C HIS A 92 3.88 -14.90 -7.68
N ALA A 93 4.84 -13.99 -7.70
CA ALA A 93 6.07 -14.20 -8.47
C ALA A 93 6.86 -15.39 -7.89
N GLU A 94 7.03 -15.45 -6.56
CA GLU A 94 7.72 -16.54 -5.87
C GLU A 94 7.03 -17.89 -6.01
N GLU A 95 5.70 -17.95 -5.86
CA GLU A 95 4.88 -19.16 -6.04
C GLU A 95 5.07 -19.74 -7.45
N ASN A 96 5.22 -18.87 -8.45
CA ASN A 96 5.50 -19.25 -9.83
C ASN A 96 7.00 -19.44 -10.13
N LYS A 97 7.86 -19.45 -9.09
CA LYS A 97 9.33 -19.60 -9.20
C LYS A 97 9.99 -18.55 -10.08
N ARG A 98 9.38 -17.37 -10.20
CA ARG A 98 9.90 -16.23 -10.95
C ARG A 98 10.64 -15.27 -10.03
N ARG A 99 11.66 -14.62 -10.58
CA ARG A 99 12.40 -13.50 -9.94
C ARG A 99 12.10 -12.15 -10.58
N THR A 100 11.14 -12.13 -11.50
CA THR A 100 10.67 -10.93 -12.19
C THR A 100 9.21 -10.75 -11.87
N LEU A 101 8.88 -9.63 -11.23
CA LEU A 101 7.51 -9.24 -10.92
C LEU A 101 6.79 -8.83 -12.21
N GLN A 102 5.58 -9.35 -12.41
CA GLN A 102 4.77 -9.09 -13.59
C GLN A 102 3.45 -8.40 -13.24
N ARG A 103 2.79 -7.83 -14.24
CA ARG A 103 1.48 -7.22 -14.08
C ARG A 103 0.42 -8.21 -13.59
N SER A 104 0.49 -9.47 -14.04
CA SER A 104 -0.40 -10.56 -13.60
C SER A 104 -0.25 -10.84 -12.11
N ASP A 105 0.94 -10.70 -11.52
CA ASP A 105 1.16 -10.87 -10.08
C ASP A 105 0.41 -9.81 -9.27
N ILE A 106 0.44 -8.55 -9.73
CA ILE A 106 -0.32 -7.46 -9.14
C ILE A 106 -1.82 -7.77 -9.26
N ALA A 107 -2.30 -8.16 -10.43
CA ALA A 107 -3.70 -8.51 -10.65
C ALA A 107 -4.18 -9.65 -9.72
N CYS A 108 -3.34 -10.66 -9.48
CA CYS A 108 -3.61 -11.75 -8.54
C CYS A 108 -3.65 -11.26 -7.08
N ALA A 109 -2.74 -10.37 -6.69
CA ALA A 109 -2.67 -9.83 -5.33
C ALA A 109 -3.90 -8.99 -4.97
N LEU A 110 -4.38 -8.16 -5.91
CA LEU A 110 -5.57 -7.31 -5.71
C LEU A 110 -6.82 -8.14 -5.38
N GLN A 111 -6.92 -9.38 -5.88
CA GLN A 111 -8.07 -10.26 -5.63
C GLN A 111 -8.09 -10.89 -4.22
N LYS A 112 -7.03 -10.69 -3.42
CA LYS A 112 -6.92 -11.31 -2.08
C LYS A 112 -7.56 -10.47 -0.97
N SER A 113 -7.92 -9.22 -1.23
CA SER A 113 -8.51 -8.30 -0.24
C SER A 113 -9.43 -7.31 -0.95
N ASP A 114 -10.63 -7.12 -0.40
CA ASP A 114 -11.64 -6.15 -0.87
C ASP A 114 -11.19 -4.68 -0.68
N MET A 115 -10.18 -4.42 0.17
CA MET A 115 -9.53 -3.11 0.28
C MET A 115 -9.03 -2.59 -1.09
N PHE A 116 -8.73 -3.49 -2.03
CA PHE A 116 -8.21 -3.15 -3.35
C PHE A 116 -9.29 -3.02 -4.43
N ASP A 117 -10.58 -3.13 -4.10
CA ASP A 117 -11.67 -3.08 -5.10
C ASP A 117 -11.72 -1.76 -5.87
N PHE A 118 -11.16 -0.68 -5.32
CA PHE A 118 -11.02 0.61 -6.03
C PHE A 118 -10.12 0.55 -7.28
N LEU A 119 -9.40 -0.56 -7.50
CA LEU A 119 -8.47 -0.75 -8.64
C LEU A 119 -9.01 -1.67 -9.73
N ILE A 120 -10.23 -2.18 -9.62
CA ILE A 120 -10.82 -3.13 -10.59
C ILE A 120 -10.78 -2.56 -12.02
N ASP A 121 -11.12 -1.29 -12.19
CA ASP A 121 -11.15 -0.65 -13.52
C ASP A 121 -9.76 -0.26 -14.03
N ILE A 122 -8.75 -0.23 -13.15
CA ILE A 122 -7.36 0.13 -13.49
C ILE A 122 -6.55 -1.11 -13.88
N VAL A 123 -6.80 -2.22 -13.19
CA VAL A 123 -6.16 -3.51 -13.45
C VAL A 123 -7.27 -4.53 -13.73
N PRO A 124 -7.75 -4.63 -14.99
CA PRO A 124 -8.74 -5.62 -15.38
C PRO A 124 -8.21 -7.01 -15.08
N ARG A 125 -9.09 -7.85 -14.53
CA ARG A 125 -8.82 -9.27 -14.34
C ARG A 125 -8.67 -9.90 -15.72
N GLU A 126 -7.67 -10.76 -15.91
CA GLU A 126 -7.65 -11.62 -17.09
C GLU A 126 -8.88 -12.53 -16.99
N GLU A 127 -9.79 -12.45 -17.97
CA GLU A 127 -10.96 -13.33 -18.04
C GLU A 127 -10.46 -14.78 -18.09
N ALA A 128 -11.00 -15.61 -17.19
CA ALA A 128 -10.65 -17.02 -17.06
C ALA A 128 -11.22 -17.87 -18.22
#